data_AF-A0A970Z0Z1-F1
#
_entry.id   AF-A0A970Z0Z1-F1
#
_cell.length_a   1.000
_cell.length_b   1.000
_cell.length_c   1.000
_cell.angle_alpha   90.00
_cell.angle_beta   90.00
_cell.angle_gamma   90.00
#
_symmetry.space_group_name_H-M   'P 1'
#
loop_
_entity.id
_entity.type
_entity.pdbx_description
1 polymer ?
#
loop_
_entity_poly.entity_id
_entity_poly.type
_entity_poly.pdbx_seq_one_letter_code
_entity_poly.pdbx_strand_id
1 'polypeptide(L)' 'SAINGWRVTMTLPSGASIGNMWSGTASGTSGTVTVTNAAYNGRLGAGQTTNFGFVGTGTGAGATVSCTAT' A
#
# COMPACT_ATOMS: atom_id res chain seq x y z
N SER A 1 7.77 -3.38 18.97
CA SER A 1 7.61 -1.96 19.35
C SER A 1 6.50 -1.31 18.56
N ALA A 2 5.97 -0.17 19.01
CA ALA A 2 4.98 0.62 18.27
C ALA A 2 5.63 1.42 17.13
N ILE A 3 4.85 1.76 16.10
CA ILE A 3 5.26 2.54 14.90
C ILE A 3 4.32 3.73 14.71
N ASN A 4 4.79 4.78 14.04
CA ASN A 4 3.99 5.98 13.76
C ASN A 4 3.62 6.13 12.29
N GLY A 5 4.25 5.34 11.42
CA GLY A 5 3.87 5.22 10.03
C GLY A 5 4.22 3.86 9.46
N TRP A 6 3.73 3.62 8.26
CA TRP A 6 4.09 2.44 7.49
C TRP A 6 4.19 2.80 6.02
N ARG A 7 5.02 2.01 5.33
CA ARG A 7 5.24 2.09 3.90
C ARG A 7 5.13 0.70 3.32
N VAL A 8 4.37 0.55 2.23
CA VAL A 8 4.28 -0.68 1.44
C VAL A 8 4.73 -0.39 0.03
N THR A 9 5.76 -1.08 -0.43
CA THR A 9 6.18 -1.03 -1.84
C THR A 9 5.54 -2.18 -2.57
N MET A 10 4.85 -1.90 -3.67
CA MET A 10 4.14 -2.86 -4.50
C MET A 10 4.67 -2.76 -5.93
N THR A 11 4.97 -3.89 -6.56
CA THR A 11 5.23 -3.93 -8.01
C THR A 11 4.03 -4.54 -8.70
N LEU A 12 3.34 -3.71 -9.49
CA LEU A 12 2.18 -4.13 -10.27
C LEU A 12 2.62 -4.83 -11.57
N PRO A 13 1.88 -5.84 -12.03
CA PRO A 13 2.11 -6.47 -13.33
C PRO A 13 2.07 -5.46 -14.47
N SER A 14 2.78 -5.76 -15.57
CA SER A 14 2.69 -4.96 -16.79
C SER A 14 1.25 -4.89 -17.29
N GLY A 15 0.77 -3.67 -17.58
CA GLY A 15 -0.61 -3.43 -18.00
C GLY A 15 -1.62 -3.31 -16.86
N ALA A 16 -1.20 -3.45 -15.59
CA ALA A 16 -2.04 -3.12 -14.44
C ALA A 16 -1.87 -1.65 -14.00
N SER A 17 -2.96 -1.05 -13.53
CA SER A 17 -2.97 0.30 -12.99
C SER A 17 -3.95 0.43 -11.82
N ILE A 18 -3.55 1.14 -10.77
CA ILE A 18 -4.43 1.59 -9.69
C ILE A 18 -5.39 2.65 -10.25
N GLY A 19 -6.67 2.53 -9.92
CA GLY A 19 -7.69 3.54 -10.21
C GLY A 19 -8.10 4.31 -8.95
N ASN A 20 -8.58 3.59 -7.93
CA ASN A 20 -9.01 4.17 -6.65
C ASN A 20 -8.28 3.51 -5.49
N MET A 21 -8.01 4.26 -4.42
CA MET A 21 -7.36 3.78 -3.20
C MET A 21 -8.05 4.34 -1.95
N TRP A 22 -8.03 3.58 -0.87
CA TRP A 22 -8.50 4.01 0.45
C TRP A 22 -7.54 3.56 1.54
N SER A 23 -7.55 4.26 2.68
CA SER A 23 -6.69 3.97 3.83
C SER A 23 -5.18 3.95 3.49
N GLY A 24 -4.77 4.65 2.43
CA GLY A 24 -3.39 4.81 2.02
C GLY A 24 -3.22 5.87 0.93
N THR A 25 -1.98 6.28 0.69
CA THR A 25 -1.61 7.25 -0.36
C THR A 25 -0.54 6.64 -1.25
N ALA A 26 -0.82 6.50 -2.54
CA ALA A 26 0.10 5.93 -3.52
C ALA A 26 0.99 6.99 -4.16
N SER A 27 2.26 6.66 -4.42
CA SER A 27 3.22 7.51 -5.14
C SER A 27 2.97 7.56 -6.66
N GLY A 28 2.09 6.69 -7.17
CA GLY A 28 1.80 6.52 -8.59
C GLY A 28 0.77 5.41 -8.78
N THR A 29 0.47 5.08 -10.04
CA THR A 29 -0.61 4.14 -10.37
C THR A 29 -0.15 2.86 -11.06
N SER A 30 1.07 2.79 -11.60
CA SER A 30 1.57 1.62 -12.34
C SER A 30 3.05 1.34 -12.06
N GLY A 31 3.53 0.16 -12.45
CA GLY A 31 4.89 -0.28 -12.18
C GLY A 31 5.15 -0.48 -10.68
N THR A 32 6.29 0.02 -10.19
CA THR A 32 6.61 0.02 -8.76
C THR A 32 5.99 1.24 -8.08
N VAL A 33 4.98 0.99 -7.25
CA VAL A 33 4.24 1.99 -6.49
C VAL A 33 4.57 1.86 -5.02
N THR A 34 4.74 2.99 -4.33
CA THR A 34 4.76 2.99 -2.87
C THR A 34 3.46 3.53 -2.31
N VAL A 35 2.87 2.80 -1.38
CA VAL A 35 1.76 3.25 -0.53
C VAL A 35 2.28 3.64 0.85
N THR A 36 1.89 4.81 1.34
CA THR A 36 2.07 5.23 2.73
C THR A 36 0.73 5.31 3.46
N ASN A 37 0.77 5.32 4.79
CA ASN A 37 -0.43 5.44 5.60
C ASN A 37 -1.24 6.71 5.30
N ALA A 38 -2.55 6.61 5.47
CA ALA A 38 -3.41 7.78 5.60
C ALA A 38 -3.18 8.43 6.98
N ALA A 39 -3.66 9.66 7.16
CA ALA A 39 -3.46 10.42 8.40
C ALA A 39 -3.99 9.70 9.67
N TYR A 40 -5.01 8.85 9.53
CA TYR A 40 -5.69 8.20 10.67
C TYR A 40 -5.21 6.78 10.99
N ASN A 41 -4.38 6.15 10.14
CA ASN A 41 -4.02 4.73 10.30
C ASN A 41 -2.50 4.46 10.28
N GLY A 42 -1.67 5.48 10.51
CA GLY A 42 -0.21 5.32 10.59
C GLY A 42 0.28 4.72 11.91
N ARG A 43 -0.36 5.09 13.02
CA ARG A 43 0.08 4.67 14.36
C ARG A 43 -0.43 3.26 14.69
N LEU A 44 0.49 2.34 14.93
CA LEU A 44 0.18 0.98 15.37
C LEU A 44 0.98 0.62 16.62
N GLY A 45 0.28 0.14 17.65
CA GLY A 45 0.90 -0.47 18.82
C GLY A 45 1.59 -1.79 18.47
N ALA A 46 2.39 -2.31 19.41
CA ALA A 46 3.02 -3.61 19.24
C ALA A 46 1.94 -4.70 19.05
N GLY A 47 2.07 -5.52 18.00
CA GLY A 47 1.12 -6.58 17.67
C GLY A 47 -0.18 -6.10 17.00
N GLN A 48 -0.36 -4.80 16.77
CA GLN A 48 -1.52 -4.28 16.04
C GLN A 48 -1.32 -4.35 14.52
N THR A 49 -2.44 -4.33 13.79
CA THR A 49 -2.49 -4.39 12.33
C THR A 49 -3.36 -3.28 11.76
N THR A 50 -3.13 -2.95 10.49
CA THR A 50 -4.02 -2.10 9.70
C THR A 50 -4.12 -2.63 8.28
N ASN A 51 -5.06 -2.08 7.53
CA ASN A 51 -5.36 -2.48 6.16
C ASN A 51 -5.53 -1.24 5.29
N PHE A 52 -5.06 -1.35 4.06
CA PHE A 52 -5.40 -0.45 2.97
C PHE A 52 -5.91 -1.28 1.80
N GLY A 53 -6.54 -0.61 0.83
CA GLY A 53 -7.00 -1.29 -0.37
C GLY A 53 -7.05 -0.36 -1.56
N PHE A 54 -7.17 -0.98 -2.73
CA PHE A 54 -7.31 -0.27 -3.99
C PHE A 54 -8.15 -1.09 -4.97
N VAL A 55 -8.76 -0.39 -5.92
CA VAL A 55 -9.34 -0.98 -7.13
C VAL A 55 -8.50 -0.52 -8.30
N GLY A 56 -8.16 -1.46 -9.18
CA GLY A 56 -7.37 -1.21 -10.38
C GLY A 56 -7.88 -1.98 -11.58
N THR A 57 -7.26 -1.71 -12.72
CA THR A 57 -7.44 -2.45 -13.97
C THR A 57 -6.20 -3.30 -14.24
N GLY A 58 -6.31 -4.35 -15.06
CA GLY A 58 -5.18 -5.18 -15.49
C GLY A 58 -5.41 -6.68 -15.38
N THR A 59 -4.33 -7.45 -15.50
CA THR A 59 -4.36 -8.90 -15.27
C THR A 59 -4.29 -9.18 -13.77
N GLY A 60 -5.18 -10.04 -13.27
CA GLY A 60 -5.28 -10.40 -11.85
C GLY A 60 -4.13 -11.29 -11.33
N ALA A 61 -2.91 -11.12 -11.84
CA ALA A 61 -1.74 -11.92 -11.47
C ALA A 61 -1.19 -11.61 -10.06
N GLY A 62 -1.84 -10.69 -9.32
CA GLY A 62 -1.39 -10.22 -8.01
C GLY A 62 -0.25 -9.20 -8.12
N ALA A 63 0.26 -8.76 -6.97
CA ALA A 63 1.39 -7.84 -6.87
C ALA A 63 2.41 -8.38 -5.87
N THR A 64 3.70 -8.16 -6.14
CA THR A 64 4.75 -8.41 -5.15
C THR A 64 4.78 -7.25 -4.17
N VAL A 65 4.70 -7.53 -2.87
CA VAL A 65 4.63 -6.51 -1.82
C VAL A 65 5.75 -6.66 -0.79
N SER A 66 6.29 -5.53 -0.35
CA SER A 66 7.19 -5.45 0.81
C SER A 66 6.73 -4.34 1.75
N CYS A 67 6.84 -4.59 3.05
CA CYS A 67 6.38 -3.66 4.09
C CYS A 67 7.57 -3.15 4.91
N THR A 68 7.54 -1.87 5.25
CA THR A 68 8.51 -1.22 6.13
C THR A 68 7.78 -0.41 7.19
N ALA A 69 8.16 -0.62 8.44
CA ALA A 69 7.72 0.19 9.58
C ALA A 69 8.57 1.46 9.68
N THR A 70 7.93 2.58 9.99
CA THR A 70 8.58 3.89 10.21
C THR A 70 8.17 4.52 11.53
#